data_AF-A0A820IF63-F1
#
_entry.id   AF-A0A820IF63-F1
#
_cell.length_a   1.000
_cell.length_b   1.000
_cell.length_c   1.000
_cell.angle_alpha   90.00
_cell.angle_beta   90.00
_cell.angle_gamma   90.00
#
_symmetry.space_group_name_H-M   'P 1'
#
loop_
_entity.id
_entity.type
_entity.pdbx_description
1 polymer ?
#
loop_
_entity_poly.entity_id
_entity_poly.type
_entity_poly.pdbx_seq_one_letter_code
_entity_poly.pdbx_strand_id
1 'polypeptide(L)'
;MSQLCAIPTCKYKSSALCRCCNKNVCIDHMKEHNDLRKSELNSLNDETIILNDQFKTFDIDKLIKDSREILEKWKDDCHKIINCYYEQKCQELERFFNKKIDHYRKEINQTQTTIIDSIHKEKFTQKNLESLKSTIYDIKQEINKIKEKGLQIDIRPFTLDNHAISIKDSKPNAFNINSLILSSPYHTIECIDGWQSELASNDQSILISLSNSLCLFDRNLNLVKKSSWKFECIYDMCWSSTLSNFIVITDKKKIYRINETTLSIERIYGIEEKDWLSCTCSDTYLYLTTCDTGSNIFQFKLLPLIRPVKQWQPPYSCKLHESIHAIEYNNRTLALIIRESFGGMVNIELRSSSTLNRLWSLPLDIRSSGLWSRISCCSLQYDEWLVVHTTTSRLFHISKDGILKNMHEYQPKLNNAIMFGSNKLVIHLGTKVNFHQL
;
A
#
# COMPACT_ATOMS: atom_id res chain seq x y z
N MET A 1 1.41 66.52 -40.25
CA MET A 1 2.18 65.58 -41.09
C MET A 1 1.43 64.25 -41.12
N SER A 2 1.07 63.73 -42.29
CA SER A 2 0.38 62.43 -42.40
C SER A 2 1.36 61.29 -42.17
N GLN A 3 1.14 60.46 -41.15
CA GLN A 3 1.98 59.29 -40.87
C GLN A 3 1.77 58.21 -41.94
N LEU A 4 2.86 57.52 -42.32
CA LEU A 4 2.79 56.36 -43.22
C LEU A 4 2.16 55.16 -42.48
N CYS A 5 1.58 54.24 -43.24
CA CYS A 5 1.14 52.96 -42.71
C CYS A 5 2.33 52.22 -42.07
N ALA A 6 2.11 51.61 -40.90
CA ALA A 6 3.13 50.92 -40.11
C ALA A 6 3.58 49.58 -40.71
N ILE A 7 2.95 49.14 -41.81
CA ILE A 7 3.36 47.94 -42.55
C ILE A 7 4.47 48.35 -43.54
N PRO A 8 5.70 47.81 -43.42
CA PRO A 8 6.88 48.31 -44.12
C PRO A 8 6.78 48.35 -45.66
N THR A 9 5.94 47.49 -46.24
CA THR A 9 5.72 47.39 -47.69
C THR A 9 4.61 48.31 -48.21
N CYS A 10 3.88 48.99 -47.32
CA CYS A 10 2.75 49.83 -47.68
C CYS A 10 3.17 51.27 -48.01
N LYS A 11 2.88 51.73 -49.23
CA LYS A 11 3.17 53.11 -49.66
C LYS A 11 2.06 54.11 -49.31
N TYR A 12 0.93 53.64 -48.77
CA TYR A 12 -0.23 54.47 -48.46
C TYR A 12 -0.11 55.15 -47.09
N LYS A 13 -0.74 56.32 -46.97
CA LYS A 13 -0.84 57.05 -45.70
C LYS A 13 -1.75 56.30 -44.73
N SER A 14 -1.40 56.33 -43.45
CA SER A 14 -2.27 55.83 -42.38
C SER A 14 -3.60 56.58 -42.42
N SER A 15 -4.70 55.84 -42.24
CA SER A 15 -6.05 56.40 -42.18
C SER A 15 -6.69 56.18 -40.80
N ALA A 16 -6.19 55.22 -40.03
CA ALA A 16 -6.69 54.93 -38.69
C ALA A 16 -5.60 54.26 -37.82
N LEU A 17 -5.71 54.44 -36.50
CA LEU A 17 -4.95 53.68 -35.52
C LEU A 17 -5.72 52.39 -35.20
N CYS A 18 -5.13 51.22 -35.50
CA CYS A 18 -5.69 49.95 -35.05
C CYS A 18 -5.53 49.83 -33.54
N ARG A 19 -6.65 49.84 -32.80
CA ARG A 19 -6.65 49.75 -31.33
C ARG A 19 -6.14 48.41 -30.80
N CYS A 20 -6.14 47.36 -31.61
CA CYS A 20 -5.78 46.01 -31.18
C CYS A 20 -4.27 45.80 -31.15
N CYS A 21 -3.55 46.36 -32.11
CA CYS A 21 -2.08 46.27 -32.18
C CYS A 21 -1.37 47.60 -31.94
N ASN A 22 -2.13 48.67 -31.70
CA ASN A 22 -1.66 50.04 -31.51
C ASN A 22 -0.78 50.55 -32.67
N LYS A 23 -1.09 50.12 -33.89
CA LYS A 23 -0.36 50.49 -35.12
C LYS A 23 -1.21 51.34 -36.05
N ASN A 24 -0.60 52.36 -36.63
CA ASN A 24 -1.22 53.21 -37.65
C ASN A 24 -1.28 52.47 -38.98
N VAL A 25 -2.47 52.21 -39.51
CA VAL A 25 -2.67 51.41 -40.73
C VAL A 25 -3.54 52.13 -41.75
N CYS A 26 -3.33 51.86 -43.04
CA CYS A 26 -4.25 52.31 -44.09
C CYS A 26 -5.57 51.52 -44.04
N ILE A 27 -6.59 51.99 -44.75
CA ILE A 27 -7.92 51.36 -44.77
C ILE A 27 -7.85 49.89 -45.24
N ASP A 28 -7.04 49.59 -46.25
CA ASP A 28 -6.96 48.23 -46.81
C ASP A 28 -6.36 47.23 -45.82
N HIS A 29 -5.23 47.59 -45.19
CA HIS A 29 -4.64 46.75 -44.15
C HIS A 29 -5.49 46.68 -42.87
N MET A 30 -6.31 47.69 -42.59
CA MET A 30 -7.29 47.62 -41.49
C MET A 30 -8.42 46.62 -41.81
N LYS A 31 -8.87 46.56 -43.07
CA LYS A 31 -9.83 45.54 -43.53
C LYS A 31 -9.23 44.14 -43.47
N GLU A 32 -8.04 43.94 -44.02
CA GLU A 32 -7.33 42.66 -43.96
C GLU A 32 -7.13 42.18 -42.51
N HIS A 33 -6.73 43.07 -41.62
CA HIS A 33 -6.58 42.76 -40.20
C HIS A 33 -7.92 42.38 -39.54
N ASN A 34 -9.02 43.05 -39.91
CA ASN A 34 -10.35 42.69 -39.41
C ASN A 34 -10.85 41.36 -39.98
N ASP A 35 -10.55 41.07 -41.24
CA ASP A 35 -10.91 39.82 -41.90
C ASP A 35 -10.13 38.63 -41.30
N LEU A 36 -8.84 38.80 -41.03
CA LEU A 36 -8.02 37.81 -40.30
C LEU A 36 -8.59 37.52 -38.91
N ARG A 37 -8.95 38.56 -38.14
CA ARG A 37 -9.56 38.38 -36.82
C ARG A 37 -10.94 37.75 -36.88
N LYS A 38 -11.73 38.07 -37.91
CA LYS A 38 -13.03 37.42 -38.14
C LYS A 38 -12.83 35.94 -38.46
N SER A 39 -11.81 35.58 -39.22
CA SER A 39 -11.44 34.19 -39.48
C SER A 39 -11.01 33.45 -38.20
N GLU A 40 -10.20 34.08 -37.34
CA GLU A 40 -9.84 33.51 -36.02
C GLU A 40 -11.07 33.30 -35.14
N LEU A 41 -11.98 34.28 -35.11
CA LEU A 41 -13.23 34.19 -34.33
C LEU A 41 -14.14 33.06 -34.84
N ASN A 42 -14.23 32.89 -36.16
CA ASN A 42 -14.97 31.79 -36.76
C ASN A 42 -14.35 30.43 -36.39
N SER A 43 -13.02 30.30 -36.42
CA SER A 43 -12.33 29.09 -35.99
C SER A 43 -12.64 28.72 -34.53
N LEU A 44 -12.65 29.71 -33.63
CA LEU A 44 -13.01 29.49 -32.23
C LEU A 44 -14.49 29.10 -32.06
N ASN A 45 -15.37 29.65 -32.88
CA ASN A 45 -16.78 29.27 -32.89
C ASN A 45 -16.97 27.84 -33.39
N ASP A 46 -16.24 27.43 -34.43
CA ASP A 46 -16.26 26.05 -34.93
C ASP A 46 -15.72 25.07 -33.88
N GLU A 47 -14.63 25.41 -33.18
CA GLU A 47 -14.15 24.65 -32.02
C GLU A 47 -15.21 24.54 -30.92
N THR A 48 -15.91 25.63 -30.62
CA THR A 48 -16.99 25.64 -29.62
C THR A 48 -18.15 24.71 -30.02
N ILE A 49 -18.50 24.68 -31.31
CA ILE A 49 -19.52 23.77 -31.83
C ILE A 49 -19.05 22.31 -31.71
N ILE A 50 -17.80 22.01 -32.08
CA ILE A 50 -17.21 20.67 -31.95
C ILE A 50 -17.24 20.22 -30.48
N LEU A 51 -16.81 21.07 -29.55
CA LEU A 51 -16.84 20.78 -28.11
C LEU A 51 -18.26 20.52 -27.60
N ASN A 52 -19.24 21.30 -28.07
CA ASN A 52 -20.63 21.12 -27.71
C ASN A 52 -21.20 19.80 -28.25
N ASP A 53 -20.86 19.43 -29.48
CA ASP A 53 -21.30 18.16 -30.07
C ASP A 53 -20.63 16.98 -29.39
N GLN A 54 -19.34 17.08 -29.03
CA GLN A 54 -18.68 16.11 -28.16
C GLN A 54 -19.40 15.99 -26.82
N PHE A 55 -19.74 17.11 -26.18
CA PHE A 55 -20.45 17.11 -24.90
C PHE A 55 -21.82 16.42 -24.99
N LYS A 56 -22.56 16.60 -26.09
CA LYS A 56 -23.83 15.89 -26.33
C LYS A 56 -23.67 14.38 -26.49
N THR A 57 -22.50 13.91 -26.92
CA THR A 57 -22.22 12.47 -27.03
C THR A 57 -21.82 11.83 -25.69
N PHE A 58 -21.65 12.60 -24.61
CA PHE A 58 -21.42 12.03 -23.28
C PHE A 58 -22.68 11.31 -22.78
N ASP A 59 -22.56 9.99 -22.64
CA ASP A 59 -23.55 9.18 -21.95
C ASP A 59 -23.36 9.30 -20.43
N ILE A 60 -23.98 10.34 -19.87
CA ILE A 60 -23.94 10.62 -18.42
C ILE A 60 -24.52 9.43 -17.64
N ASP A 61 -25.57 8.78 -18.15
CA ASP A 61 -26.21 7.65 -17.49
C ASP A 61 -25.25 6.45 -17.40
N LYS A 62 -24.48 6.19 -18.45
CA LYS A 62 -23.42 5.19 -18.42
C LYS A 62 -22.33 5.53 -17.40
N LEU A 63 -21.85 6.78 -17.33
CA LEU A 63 -20.84 7.17 -16.33
C LEU A 63 -21.34 7.00 -14.89
N ILE A 64 -22.59 7.36 -14.64
CA ILE A 64 -23.25 7.15 -13.34
C ILE A 64 -23.37 5.66 -13.05
N LYS A 65 -23.76 4.84 -14.05
CA LYS A 65 -23.88 3.39 -13.91
C LYS A 65 -22.53 2.76 -13.55
N ASP A 66 -21.48 3.08 -14.30
CA ASP A 66 -20.13 2.57 -14.05
C ASP A 66 -19.64 2.96 -12.64
N SER A 67 -19.91 4.19 -12.20
CA SER A 67 -19.58 4.65 -10.85
C SER A 67 -20.37 3.91 -9.75
N ARG A 68 -21.65 3.61 -10.00
CA ARG A 68 -22.48 2.82 -9.08
C ARG A 68 -21.99 1.39 -8.97
N GLU A 69 -21.52 0.78 -10.05
CA GLU A 69 -20.95 -0.58 -10.01
C GLU A 69 -19.71 -0.65 -9.11
N ILE A 70 -18.89 0.40 -9.08
CA ILE A 70 -17.75 0.50 -8.15
C ILE A 70 -18.23 0.56 -6.70
N LEU A 71 -19.24 1.37 -6.40
CA LEU A 71 -19.82 1.48 -5.04
C LEU A 71 -20.48 0.17 -4.60
N GLU A 72 -21.18 -0.49 -5.51
CA GLU A 72 -21.84 -1.77 -5.24
C GLU A 72 -20.81 -2.86 -4.92
N LYS A 73 -19.71 -2.90 -5.67
CA LYS A 73 -18.59 -3.79 -5.38
C LYS A 73 -17.94 -3.49 -4.03
N TRP A 74 -17.71 -2.21 -3.70
CA TRP A 74 -17.21 -1.82 -2.38
C TRP A 74 -18.12 -2.31 -1.26
N LYS A 75 -19.45 -2.16 -1.42
CA LYS A 75 -20.45 -2.65 -0.47
C LYS A 75 -20.34 -4.16 -0.28
N ASP A 76 -20.26 -4.91 -1.38
CA ASP A 76 -20.13 -6.37 -1.34
C ASP A 76 -18.84 -6.82 -0.66
N ASP A 77 -17.73 -6.12 -0.91
CA ASP A 77 -16.45 -6.43 -0.29
C ASP A 77 -16.46 -6.10 1.22
N CYS A 78 -17.08 -4.99 1.64
CA CYS A 78 -17.32 -4.70 3.05
C CYS A 78 -18.15 -5.78 3.74
N HIS A 79 -19.24 -6.25 3.13
CA HIS A 79 -20.05 -7.34 3.69
C HIS A 79 -19.24 -8.63 3.88
N LYS A 80 -18.36 -8.98 2.94
CA LYS A 80 -17.47 -10.15 3.08
C LYS A 80 -16.53 -10.00 4.26
N ILE A 81 -15.95 -8.82 4.46
CA ILE A 81 -15.05 -8.54 5.59
C ILE A 81 -15.81 -8.68 6.92
N ILE A 82 -17.01 -8.08 7.01
CA ILE A 82 -17.86 -8.16 8.20
C ILE A 82 -18.22 -9.61 8.51
N ASN A 83 -18.63 -10.38 7.50
CA ASN A 83 -18.97 -11.80 7.68
C ASN A 83 -17.75 -12.62 8.13
N CYS A 84 -16.58 -12.37 7.55
CA CYS A 84 -15.35 -13.05 7.96
C CYS A 84 -14.99 -12.73 9.42
N TYR A 85 -15.11 -11.46 9.84
CA TYR A 85 -14.89 -11.06 11.23
C TYR A 85 -15.89 -11.73 12.19
N TYR A 86 -17.16 -11.79 11.79
CA TYR A 86 -18.20 -12.48 12.55
C TYR A 86 -17.86 -13.97 12.73
N GLU A 87 -17.52 -14.67 11.65
CA GLU A 87 -17.13 -16.08 11.70
C GLU A 87 -15.90 -16.32 12.59
N GLN A 88 -14.91 -15.43 12.55
CA GLN A 88 -13.76 -15.50 13.45
C GLN A 88 -14.19 -15.39 14.91
N LYS A 89 -15.09 -14.47 15.25
CA LYS A 89 -15.59 -14.31 16.62
C LYS A 89 -16.43 -15.50 17.08
N CYS A 90 -17.19 -16.13 16.18
CA CYS A 90 -17.84 -17.41 16.47
C CYS A 90 -16.82 -18.50 16.80
N GLN A 91 -15.75 -18.63 16.01
CA GLN A 91 -14.70 -19.62 16.28
C GLN A 91 -13.93 -19.33 17.58
N GLU A 92 -13.68 -18.07 17.91
CA GLU A 92 -13.11 -17.67 19.20
C GLU A 92 -14.00 -18.09 20.37
N LEU A 93 -15.31 -17.87 20.24
CA LEU A 93 -16.31 -18.26 21.22
C LEU A 93 -16.32 -19.79 21.43
N GLU A 94 -16.37 -20.56 20.35
CA GLU A 94 -16.32 -22.03 20.40
C GLU A 94 -15.04 -22.54 21.08
N ARG A 95 -13.88 -21.98 20.71
CA ARG A 95 -12.59 -22.35 21.32
C ARG A 95 -12.57 -22.02 22.81
N PHE A 96 -13.14 -20.89 23.22
CA PHE A 96 -13.24 -20.52 24.63
C PHE A 96 -14.06 -21.55 25.41
N PHE A 97 -15.25 -21.90 24.93
CA PHE A 97 -16.11 -22.88 25.59
C PHE A 97 -15.46 -24.27 25.64
N ASN A 98 -14.89 -24.74 24.53
CA ASN A 98 -14.22 -26.04 24.48
C ASN A 98 -13.06 -26.11 25.48
N LYS A 99 -12.22 -25.06 25.57
CA LYS A 99 -11.14 -25.00 26.57
C LYS A 99 -11.67 -25.06 28.01
N LYS A 100 -12.75 -24.33 28.34
CA LYS A 100 -13.36 -24.38 29.67
C LYS A 100 -13.93 -25.77 29.97
N ILE A 101 -14.67 -26.38 29.03
CA ILE A 101 -15.25 -27.72 29.20
C ILE A 101 -14.14 -28.76 29.41
N ASP A 102 -13.08 -28.70 28.61
CA ASP A 102 -11.95 -29.63 28.73
C ASP A 102 -11.18 -29.44 30.04
N HIS A 103 -11.04 -28.21 30.53
CA HIS A 103 -10.46 -27.94 31.84
C HIS A 103 -11.25 -28.63 32.96
N TYR A 104 -12.58 -28.42 33.03
CA TYR A 104 -13.39 -29.06 34.07
C TYR A 104 -13.47 -30.58 33.91
N ARG A 105 -13.47 -31.12 32.68
CA ARG A 105 -13.35 -32.58 32.46
C ARG A 105 -12.06 -33.14 33.07
N LYS A 106 -10.94 -32.43 32.90
CA LYS A 106 -9.65 -32.84 33.50
C LYS A 106 -9.70 -32.78 35.02
N GLU A 107 -10.26 -31.72 35.61
CA GLU A 107 -10.39 -31.61 37.07
C GLU A 107 -11.30 -32.68 37.67
N ILE A 108 -12.42 -32.99 37.00
CA ILE A 108 -13.31 -34.09 37.40
C ILE A 108 -12.57 -35.43 37.35
N ASN A 109 -11.86 -35.72 36.26
CA ASN A 109 -11.09 -36.96 36.12
C ASN A 109 -9.99 -37.08 37.18
N GLN A 110 -9.25 -35.99 37.46
CA GLN A 110 -8.23 -35.97 38.52
C GLN A 110 -8.84 -36.22 39.91
N THR A 111 -10.00 -35.62 40.17
CA THR A 111 -10.74 -35.84 41.43
C THR A 111 -11.19 -37.31 41.54
N GLN A 112 -11.71 -37.89 40.46
CA GLN A 112 -12.08 -39.31 40.41
C GLN A 112 -10.88 -40.24 40.64
N THR A 113 -9.74 -39.99 39.98
CA THR A 113 -8.52 -40.77 40.20
C THR A 113 -8.08 -40.70 41.65
N THR A 114 -8.15 -39.51 42.26
CA THR A 114 -7.78 -39.31 43.68
C THR A 114 -8.71 -40.06 44.63
N ILE A 115 -10.02 -40.12 44.33
CA ILE A 115 -11.00 -40.91 45.08
C ILE A 115 -10.66 -42.40 44.97
N ILE A 116 -10.46 -42.92 43.76
CA ILE A 116 -10.13 -44.33 43.51
C ILE A 116 -8.84 -44.72 44.25
N ASP A 117 -7.80 -43.90 44.14
CA ASP A 117 -6.53 -44.10 44.84
C ASP A 117 -6.68 -44.13 46.35
N SER A 118 -7.51 -43.25 46.90
CA SER A 118 -7.76 -43.17 48.35
C SER A 118 -8.52 -44.40 48.85
N ILE A 119 -9.45 -44.93 48.04
CA ILE A 119 -10.17 -46.18 48.33
C ILE A 119 -9.19 -47.37 48.31
N HIS A 120 -8.37 -47.49 47.26
CA HIS A 120 -7.43 -48.61 47.12
C HIS A 120 -6.33 -48.64 48.17
N LYS A 121 -5.85 -47.48 48.61
CA LYS A 121 -4.75 -47.39 49.58
C LYS A 121 -5.23 -47.48 51.04
N GLU A 122 -6.53 -47.58 51.28
CA GLU A 122 -7.18 -47.53 52.61
C GLU A 122 -6.74 -46.33 53.49
N LYS A 123 -6.15 -45.30 52.88
CA LYS A 123 -5.65 -44.09 53.55
C LYS A 123 -6.69 -43.00 53.49
N PHE A 124 -7.77 -43.22 54.23
CA PHE A 124 -8.85 -42.25 54.35
C PHE A 124 -8.70 -41.42 55.63
N THR A 125 -8.36 -40.14 55.49
CA THR A 125 -8.42 -39.19 56.61
C THR A 125 -9.65 -38.29 56.43
N GLN A 126 -10.25 -37.87 57.53
CA GLN A 126 -11.37 -36.91 57.51
C GLN A 126 -11.03 -35.64 56.71
N LYS A 127 -9.78 -35.18 56.83
CA LYS A 127 -9.25 -34.02 56.10
C LYS A 127 -9.25 -34.23 54.57
N ASN A 128 -8.92 -35.43 54.10
CA ASN A 128 -8.97 -35.76 52.67
C ASN A 128 -10.40 -35.77 52.13
N LEU A 129 -11.36 -36.29 52.92
CA LEU A 129 -12.78 -36.26 52.57
C LEU A 129 -13.30 -34.83 52.41
N GLU A 130 -12.97 -33.97 53.38
CA GLU A 130 -13.40 -32.57 53.37
C GLU A 130 -12.79 -31.80 52.19
N SER A 131 -11.51 -32.03 51.89
CA SER A 131 -10.87 -31.45 50.71
C SER A 131 -11.55 -31.88 49.41
N LEU A 132 -11.86 -33.17 49.24
CA LEU A 132 -12.53 -33.68 48.04
C LEU A 132 -13.96 -33.12 47.91
N LYS A 133 -14.70 -33.03 49.02
CA LYS A 133 -16.03 -32.41 49.05
C LYS A 133 -15.97 -30.93 48.63
N SER A 134 -14.97 -30.20 49.10
CA SER A 134 -14.75 -28.80 48.68
C SER A 134 -14.49 -28.71 47.18
N THR A 135 -13.54 -29.49 46.64
CA THR A 135 -13.22 -29.48 45.21
C THR A 135 -14.43 -29.81 44.34
N ILE A 136 -15.21 -30.83 44.71
CA ILE A 136 -16.44 -31.19 43.97
C ILE A 136 -17.47 -30.06 44.02
N TYR A 137 -17.63 -29.42 45.18
CA TYR A 137 -18.54 -28.29 45.34
C TYR A 137 -18.12 -27.11 44.47
N ASP A 138 -16.83 -26.78 44.44
CA ASP A 138 -16.28 -25.68 43.65
C ASP A 138 -16.46 -25.91 42.14
N ILE A 139 -16.14 -27.12 41.65
CA ILE A 139 -16.38 -27.51 40.25
C ILE A 139 -17.87 -27.37 39.90
N LYS A 140 -18.76 -27.82 40.80
CA LYS A 140 -20.22 -27.74 40.58
C LYS A 140 -20.70 -26.28 40.53
N GLN A 141 -20.19 -25.42 41.39
CA GLN A 141 -20.50 -23.99 41.40
C GLN A 141 -20.06 -23.31 40.10
N GLU A 142 -18.85 -23.59 39.63
CA GLU A 142 -18.33 -23.00 38.40
C GLU A 142 -19.09 -23.48 37.15
N ILE A 143 -19.43 -24.76 37.07
CA ILE A 143 -20.28 -25.30 35.99
C ILE A 143 -21.66 -24.62 35.99
N ASN A 144 -22.26 -24.43 37.17
CA ASN A 144 -23.55 -23.76 37.28
C ASN A 144 -23.45 -22.28 36.89
N LYS A 145 -22.40 -21.56 37.29
CA LYS A 145 -22.17 -20.17 36.83
C LYS A 145 -22.12 -20.06 35.31
N ILE A 146 -21.46 -21.00 34.63
CA ILE A 146 -21.39 -21.02 33.16
C ILE A 146 -22.76 -21.29 32.54
N LYS A 147 -23.56 -22.20 33.11
CA LYS A 147 -24.92 -22.50 32.64
C LYS A 147 -25.89 -21.34 32.84
N GLU A 148 -25.82 -20.67 33.98
CA GLU A 148 -26.79 -19.64 34.37
C GLU A 148 -26.46 -18.26 33.81
N LYS A 149 -25.18 -17.86 33.86
CA LYS A 149 -24.76 -16.51 33.46
C LYS A 149 -24.24 -16.43 32.03
N GLY A 150 -23.94 -17.57 31.40
CA GLY A 150 -23.36 -17.61 30.06
C GLY A 150 -22.07 -16.78 29.94
N LEU A 151 -21.82 -16.28 28.73
CA LEU A 151 -20.72 -15.36 28.46
C LEU A 151 -21.29 -13.96 28.18
N GLN A 152 -20.70 -12.94 28.80
CA GLN A 152 -20.99 -11.57 28.43
C GLN A 152 -20.17 -11.21 27.18
N ILE A 153 -20.86 -10.80 26.12
CA ILE A 153 -20.24 -10.30 24.89
C ILE A 153 -20.53 -8.80 24.82
N ASP A 154 -19.49 -8.00 25.01
CA ASP A 154 -19.59 -6.55 24.87
C ASP A 154 -19.34 -6.17 23.40
N ILE A 155 -20.41 -5.80 22.69
CA ILE A 155 -20.33 -5.38 21.29
C ILE A 155 -20.39 -3.86 21.24
N ARG A 156 -19.36 -3.22 20.68
CA ARG A 156 -19.38 -1.78 20.39
C ARG A 156 -20.04 -1.54 19.03
N PRO A 157 -20.79 -0.44 18.86
CA PRO A 157 -21.36 -0.08 17.57
C PRO A 157 -20.27 0.09 16.51
N PHE A 158 -20.50 -0.46 15.32
CA PHE A 158 -19.66 -0.18 14.16
C PHE A 158 -19.99 1.21 13.62
N THR A 159 -19.03 2.11 13.63
CA THR A 159 -19.17 3.47 13.07
C THR A 159 -18.40 3.55 11.76
N LEU A 160 -19.11 3.84 10.67
CA LEU A 160 -18.48 4.12 9.39
C LEU A 160 -17.91 5.53 9.39
N ASP A 161 -16.64 5.68 9.01
CA ASP A 161 -16.03 7.00 8.80
C ASP A 161 -16.72 7.68 7.60
N ASN A 162 -17.19 8.91 7.77
CA ASN A 162 -17.78 9.70 6.69
C ASN A 162 -16.78 9.98 5.54
N HIS A 163 -15.48 9.77 5.77
CA HIS A 163 -14.43 9.86 4.76
C HIS A 163 -14.11 8.53 4.08
N ALA A 164 -14.81 7.43 4.40
CA ALA A 164 -14.58 6.12 3.79
C ALA A 164 -14.87 6.11 2.28
N ILE A 165 -15.76 6.98 1.81
CA ILE A 165 -16.04 7.19 0.39
C ILE A 165 -15.89 8.68 0.09
N SER A 166 -15.01 9.02 -0.86
CA SER A 166 -14.94 10.38 -1.39
C SER A 166 -15.26 10.37 -2.88
N ILE A 167 -16.37 11.00 -3.26
CA ILE A 167 -16.66 11.31 -4.65
C ILE A 167 -15.96 12.61 -4.96
N LYS A 168 -14.91 12.54 -5.78
CA LYS A 168 -14.14 13.69 -6.22
C LYS A 168 -14.25 13.77 -7.73
N ASP A 169 -14.30 14.98 -8.26
CA ASP A 169 -14.01 15.18 -9.67
C ASP A 169 -12.66 14.52 -9.94
N SER A 170 -12.58 13.72 -11.00
CA SER A 170 -11.32 13.35 -11.61
C SER A 170 -10.73 14.64 -12.18
N LYS A 171 -10.25 15.56 -11.34
CA LYS A 171 -9.51 16.73 -11.77
C LYS A 171 -8.31 16.16 -12.51
N PRO A 172 -8.19 16.33 -13.84
CA PRO A 172 -6.98 15.94 -14.54
C PRO A 172 -5.77 16.76 -14.03
N ASN A 173 -6.03 17.84 -13.27
CA ASN A 173 -5.06 18.85 -12.89
C ASN A 173 -4.93 19.12 -11.37
N ALA A 174 -5.45 18.25 -10.48
CA ALA A 174 -5.03 18.29 -9.07
C ALA A 174 -3.80 17.41 -8.80
N PHE A 175 -3.53 16.45 -9.70
CA PHE A 175 -2.32 15.64 -9.73
C PHE A 175 -1.51 16.01 -10.97
N ASN A 176 -0.88 17.19 -10.97
CA ASN A 176 0.14 17.48 -11.97
C ASN A 176 1.48 16.85 -11.55
N ILE A 177 1.55 15.52 -11.59
CA ILE A 177 2.83 14.79 -11.42
C ILE A 177 3.71 14.91 -12.69
N ASN A 178 3.22 15.54 -13.77
CA ASN A 178 4.15 15.95 -14.86
C ASN A 178 5.20 16.94 -14.34
N SER A 179 4.99 17.52 -13.16
CA SER A 179 6.06 18.01 -12.30
C SER A 179 6.12 17.17 -11.01
N LEU A 180 6.84 16.05 -10.99
CA LEU A 180 7.39 15.45 -9.77
C LEU A 180 8.52 16.36 -9.24
N ILE A 181 8.32 17.68 -9.32
CA ILE A 181 9.12 18.68 -8.65
C ILE A 181 8.66 18.58 -7.21
N LEU A 182 9.31 17.68 -6.48
CA LEU A 182 9.10 17.56 -5.06
C LEU A 182 9.43 18.92 -4.46
N SER A 183 8.43 19.58 -3.89
CA SER A 183 8.66 20.78 -3.08
C SER A 183 9.63 20.43 -1.95
N SER A 184 10.24 21.44 -1.35
CA SER A 184 11.03 21.23 -0.13
C SER A 184 10.23 20.40 0.88
N PRO A 185 10.87 19.47 1.60
CA PRO A 185 10.18 18.65 2.59
C PRO A 185 9.53 19.57 3.62
N TYR A 186 8.25 19.33 3.93
CA TYR A 186 7.53 20.12 4.93
C TYR A 186 7.82 19.64 6.35
N HIS A 187 8.34 18.42 6.48
CA HIS A 187 8.79 17.83 7.74
C HIS A 187 9.95 16.86 7.49
N THR A 188 10.87 16.79 8.45
CA THR A 188 12.03 15.91 8.41
C THR A 188 12.26 15.29 9.78
N ILE A 189 12.42 13.96 9.82
CA ILE A 189 12.82 13.22 11.01
C ILE A 189 14.30 12.87 10.88
N GLU A 190 15.11 13.31 11.84
CA GLU A 190 16.53 12.96 11.92
C GLU A 190 16.71 11.51 12.38
N CYS A 191 17.57 10.77 11.68
CA CYS A 191 17.87 9.36 11.94
C CYS A 191 19.33 9.22 12.35
N ILE A 192 19.58 8.57 13.49
CA ILE A 192 20.94 8.28 13.96
C ILE A 192 21.40 7.01 13.23
N ASP A 193 22.29 7.17 12.24
CA ASP A 193 22.96 6.10 11.50
C ASP A 193 22.06 4.96 10.97
N GLY A 194 21.68 5.02 9.69
CA GLY A 194 20.86 3.98 9.06
C GLY A 194 21.18 3.77 7.59
N TRP A 195 22.15 2.92 7.26
CA TRP A 195 22.35 2.49 5.86
C TRP A 195 21.18 1.65 5.33
N GLN A 196 20.33 1.11 6.20
CA GLN A 196 19.26 0.15 5.88
C GLN A 196 17.97 0.42 6.68
N SER A 197 17.41 1.61 6.55
CA SER A 197 16.08 1.88 7.11
C SER A 197 15.02 1.48 6.09
N GLU A 198 14.19 0.52 6.48
CA GLU A 198 12.94 0.23 5.80
C GLU A 198 11.81 1.10 6.33
N LEU A 199 10.83 1.30 5.46
CA LEU A 199 9.61 2.05 5.72
C LEU A 199 8.42 1.18 5.33
N ALA A 200 7.38 1.16 6.15
CA ALA A 200 6.07 0.63 5.77
C ALA A 200 4.97 1.51 6.37
N SER A 201 3.87 1.66 5.65
CA SER A 201 2.74 2.52 6.03
C SER A 201 1.44 1.73 5.97
N ASN A 202 0.49 2.09 6.82
CA ASN A 202 -0.91 1.66 6.75
C ASN A 202 -1.89 2.83 6.57
N ASP A 203 -1.39 3.96 6.08
CA ASP A 203 -2.07 5.25 5.89
C ASP A 203 -2.37 6.05 7.16
N GLN A 204 -2.44 5.41 8.33
CA GLN A 204 -2.66 6.08 9.62
C GLN A 204 -1.38 6.24 10.43
N SER A 205 -0.49 5.26 10.30
CA SER A 205 0.78 5.17 10.97
C SER A 205 1.86 4.74 9.99
N ILE A 206 3.09 5.18 10.24
CA ILE A 206 4.29 4.74 9.52
C ILE A 206 5.25 4.07 10.49
N LEU A 207 5.69 2.86 10.12
CA LEU A 207 6.72 2.13 10.81
C LEU A 207 8.06 2.40 10.12
N ILE A 208 9.01 2.90 10.88
CA ILE A 208 10.36 3.25 10.42
C ILE A 208 11.35 2.38 11.17
N SER A 209 12.18 1.64 10.44
CA SER A 209 13.33 0.95 11.02
C SER A 209 14.49 1.92 11.17
N LEU A 210 14.92 2.19 12.40
CA LEU A 210 16.04 3.07 12.72
C LEU A 210 17.11 2.29 13.46
N SER A 211 18.12 1.83 12.72
CA SER A 211 19.25 0.99 13.15
C SER A 211 18.82 -0.20 14.03
N ASN A 212 18.76 -0.01 15.36
CA ASN A 212 18.41 -1.06 16.34
C ASN A 212 17.02 -0.85 16.98
N SER A 213 16.15 -0.07 16.34
CA SER A 213 14.82 0.24 16.84
C SER A 213 13.79 0.36 15.73
N LEU A 214 12.57 -0.01 16.07
CA LEU A 214 11.39 0.24 15.27
C LEU A 214 10.62 1.39 15.90
N CYS A 215 10.38 2.43 15.13
CA CYS A 215 9.64 3.61 15.56
C CYS A 215 8.33 3.71 14.78
N LEU A 216 7.22 3.83 15.50
CA LEU A 216 5.90 4.03 14.94
C LEU A 216 5.52 5.49 15.09
N PHE A 217 5.22 6.16 13.98
CA PHE A 217 4.75 7.53 13.96
C PHE A 217 3.29 7.58 13.51
N ASP A 218 2.50 8.48 14.07
CA ASP A 218 1.12 8.72 13.65
C ASP A 218 1.04 9.60 12.40
N ARG A 219 -0.18 9.84 11.92
CA ARG A 219 -0.48 10.71 10.78
C ARG A 219 0.00 12.16 10.93
N ASN A 220 0.15 12.61 12.17
CA ASN A 220 0.66 13.93 12.54
C ASN A 220 2.19 13.93 12.74
N LEU A 221 2.85 12.80 12.45
CA LEU A 221 4.30 12.59 12.57
C LEU A 221 4.82 12.65 14.01
N ASN A 222 3.95 12.41 14.99
CA ASN A 222 4.36 12.23 16.37
C ASN A 222 4.83 10.79 16.60
N LEU A 223 5.91 10.62 17.34
CA LEU A 223 6.37 9.30 17.77
C LEU A 223 5.34 8.71 18.75
N VAL A 224 4.65 7.66 18.32
CA VAL A 224 3.64 6.95 19.13
C VAL A 224 4.31 5.94 20.05
N LYS A 225 5.17 5.09 19.47
CA LYS A 225 5.89 4.05 20.20
C LYS A 225 7.25 3.77 19.57
N LYS A 226 8.17 3.28 20.41
CA LYS A 226 9.48 2.81 20.01
C LYS A 226 9.73 1.45 20.64
N SER A 227 10.21 0.49 19.84
CA SER A 227 10.60 -0.84 20.30
C SER A 227 12.04 -1.13 19.87
N SER A 228 12.78 -1.89 20.68
CA SER A 228 14.13 -2.31 20.32
C SER A 228 14.06 -3.45 19.31
N TRP A 229 14.72 -3.28 18.17
CA TRP A 229 14.94 -4.33 17.19
C TRP A 229 16.23 -5.06 17.53
N LYS A 230 16.10 -6.26 18.11
CA LYS A 230 17.24 -7.11 18.52
C LYS A 230 17.49 -8.27 17.57
N PHE A 231 16.82 -8.24 16.42
CA PHE A 231 16.88 -9.29 15.42
C PHE A 231 17.91 -8.90 14.35
N GLU A 232 17.74 -9.43 13.15
CA GLU A 232 18.71 -9.29 12.07
C GLU A 232 18.38 -8.12 11.13
N CYS A 233 19.17 -7.93 10.07
CA CYS A 233 18.97 -6.79 9.17
C CYS A 233 17.62 -6.93 8.45
N ILE A 234 16.88 -5.83 8.35
CA ILE A 234 15.60 -5.83 7.65
C ILE A 234 15.87 -5.62 6.15
N TYR A 235 15.32 -6.49 5.30
CA TYR A 235 15.42 -6.37 3.84
C TYR A 235 14.22 -5.64 3.23
N ASP A 236 13.02 -5.90 3.75
CA ASP A 236 11.80 -5.28 3.27
C ASP A 236 10.70 -5.32 4.34
N MET A 237 9.71 -4.45 4.21
CA MET A 237 8.55 -4.40 5.08
C MET A 237 7.29 -4.05 4.29
N CYS A 238 6.16 -4.66 4.64
CA CYS A 238 4.86 -4.26 4.11
C CYS A 238 3.79 -4.25 5.21
N TRP A 239 2.65 -3.64 4.93
CA TRP A 239 1.48 -3.67 5.82
C TRP A 239 0.47 -4.71 5.36
N SER A 240 -0.10 -5.46 6.30
CA SER A 240 -1.26 -6.32 6.07
C SER A 240 -2.50 -5.76 6.76
N SER A 241 -3.45 -5.25 5.96
CA SER A 241 -4.77 -4.81 6.43
C SER A 241 -5.51 -5.95 7.16
N THR A 242 -5.49 -7.14 6.55
CA THR A 242 -6.16 -8.36 7.02
C THR A 242 -5.69 -8.80 8.40
N LEU A 243 -4.39 -8.72 8.67
CA LEU A 243 -3.82 -9.08 9.96
C LEU A 243 -3.77 -7.90 10.93
N SER A 244 -3.90 -6.67 10.44
CA SER A 244 -3.61 -5.44 11.19
C SER A 244 -2.20 -5.47 11.78
N ASN A 245 -1.24 -5.91 10.96
CA ASN A 245 0.15 -6.08 11.33
C ASN A 245 1.07 -5.61 10.20
N PHE A 246 2.23 -5.04 10.58
CA PHE A 246 3.36 -4.94 9.67
C PHE A 246 4.03 -6.31 9.54
N ILE A 247 4.46 -6.66 8.34
CA ILE A 247 5.23 -7.86 8.03
C ILE A 247 6.63 -7.43 7.65
N VAL A 248 7.63 -8.09 8.25
CA VAL A 248 9.04 -7.74 8.12
C VAL A 248 9.81 -8.97 7.70
N ILE A 249 10.58 -8.86 6.62
CA ILE A 249 11.51 -9.91 6.19
C ILE A 249 12.95 -9.53 6.59
N THR A 250 13.73 -10.51 7.03
CA THR A 250 15.12 -10.30 7.45
C THR A 250 16.11 -11.05 6.58
N ASP A 251 17.36 -10.60 6.60
CA ASP A 251 18.51 -11.19 5.91
C ASP A 251 18.80 -12.65 6.33
N LYS A 252 18.32 -13.10 7.50
CA LYS A 252 18.45 -14.49 7.98
C LYS A 252 17.20 -15.33 7.73
N LYS A 253 16.48 -15.11 6.63
CA LYS A 253 15.39 -15.96 6.14
C LYS A 253 14.15 -16.00 7.05
N LYS A 254 14.09 -15.12 8.05
CA LYS A 254 13.00 -15.08 9.03
C LYS A 254 12.02 -13.98 8.65
N ILE A 255 10.77 -14.21 9.04
CA ILE A 255 9.68 -13.27 8.83
C ILE A 255 9.01 -13.01 10.18
N TYR A 256 8.78 -11.74 10.46
CA TYR A 256 8.16 -11.27 11.69
C TYR A 256 6.88 -10.52 11.36
N ARG A 257 5.91 -10.61 12.27
CA ARG A 257 4.76 -9.72 12.31
C ARG A 257 4.92 -8.76 13.48
N ILE A 258 4.53 -7.51 13.28
CA ILE A 258 4.57 -6.47 14.29
C ILE A 258 3.17 -5.92 14.44
N ASN A 259 2.63 -5.96 15.65
CA ASN A 259 1.31 -5.38 15.92
C ASN A 259 1.42 -3.86 16.00
N GLU A 260 0.61 -3.14 15.22
CA GLU A 260 0.64 -1.68 15.21
C GLU A 260 0.33 -1.10 16.59
N THR A 261 -0.68 -1.63 17.28
CA THR A 261 -1.13 -1.09 18.56
C THR A 261 -0.14 -1.34 19.69
N THR A 262 0.47 -2.52 19.77
CA THR A 262 1.35 -2.90 20.89
C THR A 262 2.84 -2.78 20.58
N LEU A 263 3.23 -2.74 19.29
CA LEU A 263 4.59 -3.03 18.81
C LEU A 263 5.16 -4.37 19.28
N SER A 264 4.30 -5.34 19.60
CA SER A 264 4.75 -6.71 19.88
C SER A 264 5.29 -7.33 18.59
N ILE A 265 6.50 -7.88 18.67
CA ILE A 265 7.19 -8.51 17.55
C ILE A 265 7.07 -10.02 17.74
N GLU A 266 6.49 -10.69 16.76
CA GLU A 266 6.28 -12.13 16.80
C GLU A 266 6.80 -12.77 15.51
N ARG A 267 7.49 -13.90 15.64
CA ARG A 267 7.93 -14.66 14.49
C ARG A 267 6.74 -15.33 13.81
N ILE A 268 6.67 -15.26 12.48
CA ILE A 268 5.70 -16.02 11.70
C ILE A 268 6.22 -17.43 11.52
N TYR A 269 5.48 -18.40 12.03
CA TYR A 269 5.72 -19.83 11.82
C TYR A 269 4.85 -20.36 10.67
N GLY A 270 5.37 -21.30 9.89
CA GLY A 270 4.65 -21.91 8.76
C GLY A 270 5.06 -21.41 7.37
N ILE A 271 5.96 -20.42 7.31
CA ILE A 271 6.67 -20.06 6.07
C ILE A 271 8.06 -20.72 6.14
N GLU A 272 8.45 -21.39 5.05
CA GLU A 272 9.77 -22.00 4.93
C GLU A 272 10.87 -20.93 4.99
N GLU A 273 11.99 -21.22 5.64
CA GLU A 273 13.15 -20.33 5.66
C GLU A 273 13.83 -20.34 4.26
N LYS A 274 13.63 -19.26 3.50
CA LYS A 274 14.29 -19.00 2.22
C LYS A 274 14.97 -17.64 2.24
N ASP A 275 15.87 -17.42 1.30
CA ASP A 275 16.49 -16.11 1.07
C ASP A 275 15.43 -15.16 0.49
N TRP A 276 14.56 -14.61 1.34
CA TRP A 276 13.50 -13.68 0.97
C TRP A 276 14.10 -12.31 0.64
N LEU A 277 13.60 -11.63 -0.39
CA LEU A 277 14.11 -10.32 -0.82
C LEU A 277 13.10 -9.18 -0.71
N SER A 278 11.84 -9.43 -1.10
CA SER A 278 10.79 -8.41 -1.05
C SER A 278 9.44 -9.03 -0.72
N CYS A 279 8.55 -8.22 -0.15
CA CYS A 279 7.23 -8.64 0.29
C CYS A 279 6.16 -7.57 0.03
N THR A 280 4.94 -8.00 -0.28
CA THR A 280 3.78 -7.12 -0.37
C THR A 280 2.50 -7.89 0.00
N CYS A 281 1.44 -7.17 0.35
CA CYS A 281 0.18 -7.76 0.76
C CYS A 281 -1.01 -7.27 -0.08
N SER A 282 -1.93 -8.18 -0.31
CA SER A 282 -3.32 -7.89 -0.63
C SER A 282 -4.19 -8.14 0.59
N ASP A 283 -5.50 -7.91 0.49
CA ASP A 283 -6.46 -8.21 1.56
C ASP A 283 -6.61 -9.71 1.89
N THR A 284 -6.04 -10.59 1.08
CA THR A 284 -6.20 -12.04 1.23
C THR A 284 -4.89 -12.81 1.21
N TYR A 285 -3.87 -12.28 0.56
CA TYR A 285 -2.60 -12.95 0.33
C TYR A 285 -1.39 -12.08 0.67
N LEU A 286 -0.39 -12.71 1.26
CA LEU A 286 1.00 -12.25 1.30
C LEU A 286 1.75 -12.80 0.08
N TYR A 287 2.47 -11.92 -0.61
CA TYR A 287 3.37 -12.27 -1.70
C TYR A 287 4.82 -12.07 -1.26
N LEU A 288 5.68 -13.06 -1.54
CA LEU A 288 7.12 -13.02 -1.22
C LEU A 288 7.95 -13.37 -2.45
N THR A 289 9.12 -12.72 -2.60
CA THR A 289 10.10 -13.04 -3.65
C THR A 289 11.41 -13.55 -3.06
N THR A 290 12.14 -14.40 -3.81
CA THR A 290 13.47 -14.89 -3.40
C THR A 290 14.62 -14.07 -4.00
N CYS A 291 15.73 -14.00 -3.27
CA CYS A 291 16.96 -13.26 -3.57
C CYS A 291 17.90 -14.02 -4.53
N ASP A 292 17.35 -14.79 -5.46
CA ASP A 292 18.13 -15.62 -6.39
C ASP A 292 18.02 -15.10 -7.82
N THR A 293 19.02 -15.37 -8.64
CA THR A 293 18.85 -15.33 -10.09
C THR A 293 17.85 -16.43 -10.50
N GLY A 294 16.81 -16.07 -11.25
CA GLY A 294 15.62 -16.90 -11.41
C GLY A 294 14.69 -16.82 -10.19
N SER A 295 14.44 -15.62 -9.66
CA SER A 295 13.59 -15.40 -8.49
C SER A 295 12.23 -16.10 -8.59
N ASN A 296 11.81 -16.72 -7.50
CA ASN A 296 10.47 -17.29 -7.35
C ASN A 296 9.51 -16.25 -6.75
N ILE A 297 8.21 -16.38 -7.04
CA ILE A 297 7.14 -15.65 -6.33
C ILE A 297 6.31 -16.66 -5.57
N PHE A 298 6.12 -16.45 -4.28
CA PHE A 298 5.29 -17.28 -3.40
C PHE A 298 4.06 -16.50 -2.96
N GLN A 299 2.91 -17.17 -2.96
CA GLN A 299 1.63 -16.65 -2.47
C GLN A 299 1.21 -17.44 -1.25
N PHE A 300 0.91 -16.73 -0.16
CA PHE A 300 0.41 -17.30 1.09
C PHE A 300 -0.94 -16.70 1.43
N LYS A 301 -1.92 -17.52 1.80
CA LYS A 301 -3.19 -17.03 2.34
C LYS A 301 -2.97 -16.52 3.75
N LEU A 302 -3.46 -15.33 4.08
CA LEU A 302 -3.22 -14.69 5.39
C LEU A 302 -4.04 -15.33 6.52
N LEU A 303 -5.31 -15.65 6.25
CA LEU A 303 -6.27 -16.18 7.23
C LEU A 303 -6.78 -17.57 6.86
N PRO A 304 -7.15 -18.41 7.86
CA PRO A 304 -7.10 -18.14 9.31
C PRO A 304 -5.69 -18.26 9.90
N LEU A 305 -4.75 -18.84 9.15
CA LEU A 305 -3.34 -18.94 9.46
C LEU A 305 -2.56 -18.77 8.15
N ILE A 306 -1.35 -18.23 8.24
CA ILE A 306 -0.50 -18.04 7.07
C ILE A 306 -0.11 -19.41 6.49
N ARG A 307 -0.56 -19.70 5.26
CA ARG A 307 -0.32 -20.99 4.60
C ARG A 307 0.03 -20.80 3.13
N PRO A 308 0.96 -21.61 2.59
CA PRO A 308 1.29 -21.55 1.17
C PRO A 308 0.07 -21.90 0.31
N VAL A 309 -0.12 -21.16 -0.77
CA VAL A 309 -1.22 -21.35 -1.74
C VAL A 309 -0.63 -21.72 -3.09
N LYS A 310 0.32 -20.92 -3.57
CA LYS A 310 0.87 -21.04 -4.91
C LYS A 310 2.31 -20.59 -4.93
N GLN A 311 3.09 -21.21 -5.80
CA GLN A 311 4.44 -20.79 -6.12
C GLN A 311 4.54 -20.66 -7.63
N TRP A 312 5.11 -19.55 -8.09
CA TRP A 312 5.51 -19.38 -9.48
C TRP A 312 7.04 -19.41 -9.55
N GLN A 313 7.53 -20.26 -10.44
CA GLN A 313 8.94 -20.47 -10.71
C GLN A 313 9.29 -19.93 -12.10
N PRO A 314 10.57 -19.68 -12.40
CA PRO A 314 11.00 -19.39 -13.76
C PRO A 314 10.54 -20.49 -14.75
N PRO A 315 10.14 -20.14 -15.98
CA PRO A 315 10.14 -18.81 -16.59
C PRO A 315 8.88 -17.97 -16.26
N TYR A 316 7.96 -18.48 -15.44
CA TYR A 316 6.69 -17.81 -15.15
C TYR A 316 6.83 -16.63 -14.19
N SER A 317 7.70 -16.71 -13.19
CA SER A 317 8.00 -15.58 -12.29
C SER A 317 8.88 -14.53 -12.99
N CYS A 318 10.06 -14.94 -13.46
CA CYS A 318 10.98 -14.17 -14.31
C CYS A 318 11.81 -15.14 -15.15
N LYS A 319 12.65 -14.64 -16.05
CA LYS A 319 13.59 -15.52 -16.77
C LYS A 319 14.65 -16.07 -15.82
N LEU A 320 15.29 -17.17 -16.24
CA LEU A 320 16.34 -17.85 -15.46
C LEU A 320 17.57 -16.99 -15.17
N HIS A 321 17.83 -15.93 -15.93
CA HIS A 321 18.96 -15.01 -15.75
C HIS A 321 18.52 -13.64 -15.18
N GLU A 322 17.26 -13.53 -14.78
CA GLU A 322 16.68 -12.31 -14.20
C GLU A 322 16.42 -12.51 -12.70
N SER A 323 16.44 -11.44 -11.92
CA SER A 323 16.06 -11.42 -10.50
C SER A 323 14.95 -10.39 -10.25
N ILE A 324 14.03 -10.70 -9.34
CA ILE A 324 12.96 -9.79 -8.91
C ILE A 324 13.43 -9.05 -7.65
N HIS A 325 13.72 -7.76 -7.79
CA HIS A 325 14.26 -6.92 -6.72
C HIS A 325 13.21 -6.30 -5.81
N ALA A 326 12.02 -6.04 -6.34
CA ALA A 326 10.90 -5.51 -5.58
C ALA A 326 9.58 -6.05 -6.15
N ILE A 327 8.61 -6.24 -5.25
CA ILE A 327 7.25 -6.61 -5.58
C ILE A 327 6.30 -5.67 -4.84
N GLU A 328 5.30 -5.14 -5.54
CA GLU A 328 4.27 -4.33 -4.90
C GLU A 328 2.89 -4.68 -5.43
N TYR A 329 1.93 -4.89 -4.52
CA TYR A 329 0.54 -5.19 -4.84
C TYR A 329 -0.27 -3.90 -4.87
N ASN A 330 -1.03 -3.71 -5.94
CA ASN A 330 -2.09 -2.71 -5.97
C ASN A 330 -3.24 -3.21 -6.84
N ASN A 331 -4.48 -3.08 -6.37
CA ASN A 331 -5.69 -3.31 -7.15
C ASN A 331 -5.66 -4.55 -8.09
N ARG A 332 -5.41 -5.75 -7.53
CA ARG A 332 -5.33 -7.03 -8.27
C ARG A 332 -4.18 -7.15 -9.27
N THR A 333 -3.20 -6.26 -9.17
CA THR A 333 -1.98 -6.30 -9.96
C THR A 333 -0.75 -6.39 -9.06
N LEU A 334 0.34 -6.89 -9.61
CA LEU A 334 1.66 -6.94 -9.00
C LEU A 334 2.64 -6.19 -9.90
N ALA A 335 3.20 -5.11 -9.39
CA ALA A 335 4.36 -4.47 -10.00
C ALA A 335 5.61 -5.24 -9.57
N LEU A 336 6.46 -5.57 -10.53
CA LEU A 336 7.69 -6.31 -10.35
C LEU A 336 8.84 -5.49 -10.91
N ILE A 337 9.87 -5.24 -10.10
CA ILE A 337 11.15 -4.71 -10.59
C ILE A 337 12.05 -5.89 -10.91
N ILE A 338 12.25 -6.13 -12.20
CA ILE A 338 13.03 -7.25 -12.74
C ILE A 338 14.35 -6.72 -13.26
N ARG A 339 15.46 -7.32 -12.83
CA ARG A 339 16.80 -6.98 -13.27
C ARG A 339 17.43 -8.17 -13.99
N GLU A 340 18.07 -7.90 -15.12
CA GLU A 340 18.92 -8.88 -15.78
C GLU A 340 20.31 -8.98 -15.11
N SER A 341 20.81 -10.20 -14.96
CA SER A 341 22.14 -10.45 -14.38
C SER A 341 23.26 -9.79 -15.23
N PHE A 342 24.40 -9.47 -14.61
CA PHE A 342 25.61 -8.96 -15.29
C PHE A 342 25.49 -7.58 -15.96
N GLY A 343 24.88 -6.60 -15.28
CA GLY A 343 24.83 -5.22 -15.79
C GLY A 343 23.73 -4.96 -16.82
N GLY A 344 22.81 -5.91 -16.96
CA GLY A 344 21.67 -5.81 -17.87
C GLY A 344 20.63 -4.78 -17.43
N MET A 345 19.61 -4.63 -18.27
CA MET A 345 18.55 -3.64 -18.12
C MET A 345 17.67 -3.96 -16.89
N VAL A 346 17.15 -2.91 -16.27
CA VAL A 346 16.09 -3.02 -15.27
C VAL A 346 14.76 -2.76 -15.97
N ASN A 347 13.81 -3.67 -15.80
CA ASN A 347 12.44 -3.52 -16.27
C ASN A 347 11.51 -3.43 -15.08
N ILE A 348 10.51 -2.56 -15.16
CA ILE A 348 9.30 -2.71 -14.36
C ILE A 348 8.26 -3.44 -15.20
N GLU A 349 7.66 -4.47 -14.63
CA GLU A 349 6.54 -5.18 -15.23
C GLU A 349 5.32 -5.11 -14.32
N LEU A 350 4.16 -4.87 -14.92
CA LEU A 350 2.88 -5.03 -14.24
C LEU A 350 2.25 -6.33 -14.65
N ARG A 351 1.83 -7.14 -13.67
CA ARG A 351 1.24 -8.46 -13.92
C ARG A 351 -0.06 -8.62 -13.15
N SER A 352 -0.98 -9.44 -13.67
CA SER A 352 -2.18 -9.85 -12.93
C SER A 352 -1.78 -10.64 -11.69
N SER A 353 -2.31 -10.30 -10.51
CA SER A 353 -1.97 -11.01 -9.25
C SER A 353 -2.53 -12.44 -9.19
N SER A 354 -3.54 -12.76 -10.00
CA SER A 354 -4.16 -14.09 -10.06
C SER A 354 -3.46 -15.03 -11.04
N THR A 355 -3.07 -14.53 -12.21
CA THR A 355 -2.50 -15.36 -13.29
C THR A 355 -1.00 -15.18 -13.48
N LEU A 356 -0.42 -14.07 -13.01
CA LEU A 356 0.90 -13.54 -13.40
C LEU A 356 1.05 -13.25 -14.90
N ASN A 357 -0.05 -13.15 -15.64
CA ASN A 357 0.03 -12.66 -17.02
C ASN A 357 0.51 -11.21 -17.00
N ARG A 358 1.51 -10.92 -17.84
CA ARG A 358 2.06 -9.58 -18.00
C ARG A 358 1.06 -8.68 -18.70
N LEU A 359 0.73 -7.57 -18.06
CA LEU A 359 -0.14 -6.52 -18.57
C LEU A 359 0.68 -5.53 -19.41
N TRP A 360 1.80 -5.07 -18.86
CA TRP A 360 2.78 -4.26 -19.58
C TRP A 360 4.19 -4.44 -19.01
N SER A 361 5.19 -3.97 -19.76
CA SER A 361 6.60 -3.94 -19.38
C SER A 361 7.22 -2.63 -19.85
N LEU A 362 8.02 -1.99 -19.00
CA LEU A 362 8.72 -0.77 -19.31
C LEU A 362 10.21 -0.92 -18.92
N PRO A 363 11.14 -0.83 -19.89
CA PRO A 363 12.56 -0.73 -19.57
C PRO A 363 12.86 0.63 -18.95
N LEU A 364 13.61 0.61 -17.85
CA LEU A 364 14.12 1.79 -17.18
C LEU A 364 15.58 2.00 -17.57
N ASP A 365 15.97 3.26 -17.82
CA ASP A 365 17.37 3.64 -18.05
C ASP A 365 18.16 3.61 -16.72
N ILE A 366 18.35 2.39 -16.23
CA ILE A 366 19.11 2.05 -15.04
C ILE A 366 20.13 1.01 -15.45
N ARG A 367 21.38 1.45 -15.63
CA ARG A 367 22.53 0.55 -15.82
C ARG A 367 23.04 0.17 -14.44
N SER A 368 22.67 -1.00 -13.95
CA SER A 368 23.09 -1.42 -12.62
C SER A 368 24.42 -2.16 -12.68
N SER A 369 25.50 -1.48 -12.30
CA SER A 369 26.86 -2.05 -12.25
C SER A 369 27.19 -2.80 -10.95
N GLY A 370 26.27 -2.87 -9.97
CA GLY A 370 26.54 -3.49 -8.68
C GLY A 370 25.45 -4.45 -8.22
N LEU A 371 25.82 -5.55 -7.57
CA LEU A 371 24.89 -6.50 -6.92
C LEU A 371 24.01 -5.82 -5.85
N TRP A 372 24.47 -4.70 -5.30
CA TRP A 372 23.87 -4.00 -4.15
C TRP A 372 23.08 -2.74 -4.51
N SER A 373 22.81 -2.47 -5.80
CA SER A 373 21.93 -1.35 -6.16
C SER A 373 20.50 -1.70 -5.76
N ARG A 374 19.97 -1.00 -4.77
CA ARG A 374 18.60 -1.21 -4.35
C ARG A 374 17.63 -0.44 -5.25
N ILE A 375 16.59 -1.12 -5.68
CA ILE A 375 15.50 -0.55 -6.46
C ILE A 375 14.21 -0.97 -5.77
N SER A 376 13.41 0.00 -5.33
CA SER A 376 12.09 -0.25 -4.76
C SER A 376 11.01 0.38 -5.63
N CYS A 377 9.77 -0.03 -5.39
CA CYS A 377 8.61 0.58 -6.01
C CYS A 377 7.48 0.70 -4.98
N CYS A 378 6.65 1.72 -5.15
CA CYS A 378 5.39 1.84 -4.43
C CYS A 378 4.28 2.32 -5.37
N SER A 379 3.04 1.97 -5.04
CA SER A 379 1.87 2.47 -5.76
C SER A 379 1.57 3.91 -5.38
N LEU A 380 1.22 4.72 -6.38
CA LEU A 380 0.68 6.06 -6.23
C LEU A 380 -0.85 6.03 -6.41
N GLN A 381 -1.50 7.18 -6.23
CA GLN A 381 -2.92 7.31 -6.59
C GLN A 381 -3.15 7.01 -8.09
N TYR A 382 -4.38 6.61 -8.42
CA TYR A 382 -4.84 6.32 -9.79
C TYR A 382 -4.11 5.15 -10.47
N ASP A 383 -3.68 4.16 -9.68
CA ASP A 383 -2.97 2.97 -10.15
C ASP A 383 -1.65 3.29 -10.88
N GLU A 384 -1.03 4.42 -10.52
CA GLU A 384 0.28 4.83 -11.01
C GLU A 384 1.39 4.30 -10.09
N TRP A 385 2.63 4.39 -10.54
CA TRP A 385 3.77 3.75 -9.88
C TRP A 385 4.94 4.70 -9.75
N LEU A 386 5.61 4.62 -8.60
CA LEU A 386 6.88 5.29 -8.35
C LEU A 386 7.96 4.22 -8.22
N VAL A 387 8.98 4.30 -9.06
CA VAL A 387 10.19 3.47 -8.94
C VAL A 387 11.33 4.31 -8.42
N VAL A 388 12.07 3.74 -7.49
CA VAL A 388 13.05 4.44 -6.68
C VAL A 388 14.40 3.76 -6.86
N HIS A 389 15.35 4.43 -7.51
CA HIS A 389 16.69 3.89 -7.71
C HIS A 389 17.71 4.58 -6.80
N THR A 390 18.19 3.83 -5.81
CA THR A 390 19.07 4.33 -4.74
C THR A 390 20.43 4.81 -5.22
N THR A 391 21.04 4.12 -6.20
CA THR A 391 22.41 4.45 -6.63
C THR A 391 22.46 5.77 -7.40
N THR A 392 21.51 5.98 -8.33
CA THR A 392 21.45 7.24 -9.10
C THR A 392 20.61 8.31 -8.44
N SER A 393 19.98 8.00 -7.30
CA SER A 393 18.99 8.85 -6.65
C SER A 393 17.90 9.36 -7.59
N ARG A 394 17.39 8.47 -8.45
CA ARG A 394 16.32 8.80 -9.42
C ARG A 394 14.99 8.22 -8.98
N LEU A 395 13.95 9.02 -9.17
CA LEU A 395 12.55 8.67 -9.02
C LEU A 395 11.93 8.61 -10.42
N PHE A 396 11.33 7.48 -10.78
CA PHE A 396 10.65 7.29 -12.06
C PHE A 396 9.15 7.21 -11.80
N HIS A 397 8.40 8.13 -12.40
CA HIS A 397 6.95 8.15 -12.32
C HIS A 397 6.34 7.49 -13.55
N ILE A 398 5.55 6.46 -13.32
CA ILE A 398 5.02 5.60 -14.37
C ILE A 398 3.50 5.60 -14.25
N SER A 399 2.84 5.84 -15.38
CA SER A 399 1.37 5.77 -15.47
C SER A 399 0.84 4.35 -15.27
N LYS A 400 -0.45 4.23 -15.01
CA LYS A 400 -1.17 2.94 -14.94
C LYS A 400 -0.99 2.06 -16.18
N ASP A 401 -0.73 2.67 -17.34
CA ASP A 401 -0.60 2.01 -18.65
C ASP A 401 0.86 1.70 -19.02
N GLY A 402 1.81 1.88 -18.09
CA GLY A 402 3.23 1.55 -18.29
C GLY A 402 4.03 2.60 -19.07
N ILE A 403 3.51 3.82 -19.19
CA ILE A 403 4.23 4.95 -19.82
C ILE A 403 4.99 5.73 -18.74
N LEU A 404 6.29 5.96 -18.97
CA LEU A 404 7.11 6.86 -18.15
C LEU A 404 6.60 8.30 -18.32
N LYS A 405 6.05 8.87 -17.26
CA LYS A 405 5.55 10.26 -17.24
C LYS A 405 6.65 11.25 -16.92
N ASN A 406 7.48 10.92 -15.93
CA ASN A 406 8.51 11.83 -15.44
C ASN A 406 9.69 11.08 -14.80
N MET A 407 10.83 11.74 -14.76
CA MET A 407 12.03 11.30 -14.06
C MET A 407 12.58 12.47 -13.25
N HIS A 408 12.76 12.26 -11.96
CA HIS A 408 13.30 13.28 -11.06
C HIS A 408 14.56 12.76 -10.38
N GLU A 409 15.62 13.56 -10.38
CA GLU A 409 16.80 13.29 -9.56
C GLU A 409 16.63 13.99 -8.21
N TYR A 410 16.66 13.19 -7.15
CA TYR A 410 16.49 13.67 -5.79
C TYR A 410 17.86 13.86 -5.13
N GLN A 411 18.05 14.99 -4.47
CA GLN A 411 19.24 15.30 -3.70
C GLN A 411 18.83 15.71 -2.28
N PRO A 412 19.37 15.09 -1.21
CA PRO A 412 20.53 14.19 -1.18
C PRO A 412 20.19 12.72 -1.54
N LYS A 413 21.21 11.83 -1.48
CA LYS A 413 21.08 10.42 -1.87
C LYS A 413 19.90 9.72 -1.17
N LEU A 414 19.05 9.09 -1.98
CA LEU A 414 17.87 8.38 -1.51
C LEU A 414 18.13 6.88 -1.29
N ASN A 415 17.45 6.32 -0.29
CA ASN A 415 17.54 4.91 0.09
C ASN A 415 16.22 4.15 -0.13
N ASN A 416 15.08 4.76 0.17
CA ASN A 416 13.77 4.17 -0.09
C ASN A 416 12.70 5.29 -0.17
N ALA A 417 11.56 5.01 -0.79
CA ALA A 417 10.40 5.90 -0.70
C ALA A 417 9.09 5.13 -0.71
N ILE A 418 8.13 5.58 0.10
CA ILE A 418 6.78 5.02 0.19
C ILE A 418 5.73 6.12 0.24
N MET A 419 4.50 5.78 -0.10
CA MET A 419 3.34 6.63 0.18
C MET A 419 2.93 6.52 1.64
N PHE A 420 2.55 7.65 2.24
CA PHE A 420 1.94 7.71 3.57
C PHE A 420 0.57 8.39 3.48
N GLY A 421 -0.48 7.58 3.53
CA GLY A 421 -1.82 8.06 3.21
C GLY A 421 -1.92 8.45 1.75
N SER A 422 -2.95 9.23 1.42
CA SER A 422 -3.27 9.52 0.04
C SER A 422 -2.36 10.58 -0.59
N ASN A 423 -1.69 11.44 0.18
CA ASN A 423 -1.10 12.66 -0.35
C ASN A 423 0.30 13.00 0.21
N LYS A 424 1.00 12.05 0.84
CA LYS A 424 2.35 12.28 1.34
C LYS A 424 3.31 11.27 0.75
N LEU A 425 4.42 11.75 0.20
CA LEU A 425 5.55 10.91 -0.19
C LEU A 425 6.59 10.99 0.91
N VAL A 426 6.99 9.82 1.41
CA VAL A 426 8.02 9.69 2.44
C VAL A 426 9.28 9.17 1.79
N ILE A 427 10.38 9.91 1.92
CA ILE A 427 11.68 9.55 1.32
C ILE A 427 12.69 9.37 2.43
N HIS A 428 13.31 8.19 2.50
CA HIS A 428 14.43 7.91 3.38
C HIS A 428 15.75 8.22 2.69
N LEU A 429 16.64 8.94 3.39
CA LEU A 429 17.92 9.46 2.91
C LEU A 429 19.12 8.86 3.65
N GLY A 430 18.91 7.81 4.44
CA GLY A 430 19.95 7.19 5.28
C GLY A 430 20.04 7.82 6.67
N THR A 431 20.28 9.13 6.72
CA THR A 431 20.36 9.89 7.97
C THR A 431 19.10 10.68 8.28
N LYS A 432 18.15 10.75 7.35
CA LYS A 432 16.91 11.51 7.50
C LYS A 432 15.75 10.83 6.81
N VAL A 433 14.53 11.09 7.29
CA VAL A 433 13.29 10.77 6.59
C VAL A 433 12.58 12.08 6.28
N ASN A 434 12.42 12.38 4.99
CA ASN A 434 11.76 13.57 4.48
C ASN A 434 10.32 13.27 4.11
N PHE A 435 9.41 14.17 4.50
CA PHE A 435 8.00 14.11 4.14
C PHE A 435 7.69 15.23 3.15
N HIS A 436 7.22 14.82 1.98
CA HIS A 436 6.78 15.71 0.91
C HIS A 436 5.27 15.67 0.79
N GLN A 437 4.68 16.84 0.55
CA GLN A 437 3.27 16.96 0.22
C GLN A 437 3.15 16.77 -1.29
N LEU A 438 2.33 15.80 -1.71
CA LEU A 438 1.94 15.63 -3.11
C LEU A 438 0.70 16.45 -3.45
#